data_AF-A0A371FVZ4-F1
#
_entry.id   AF-A0A371FVZ4-F1
#
_cell.length_a   1.000
_cell.length_b   1.000
_cell.length_c   1.000
_cell.angle_alpha   90.00
_cell.angle_beta   90.00
_cell.angle_gamma   90.00
#
_symmetry.space_group_name_H-M   'P 1'
#
loop_
_entity.id
_entity.type
_entity.pdbx_description
1 polymer ?
#
loop_
_entity_poly.entity_id
_entity_poly.type
_entity_poly.pdbx_seq_one_letter_code
_entity_poly.pdbx_strand_id
1 'polypeptide(L)'
;MLQEVKEAARIREYTVKARVARANNQNVLPCNFKPQDLVLRKTVQKAESNKLTLRWESPFRMIEEVGRGAYWVTDTVDPGLASDKS
;
A
#
# COMPACT_ATOMS: atom_id res chain seq x y z
N MET A 1 42.90 -3.93 3.21
CA MET A 1 42.16 -4.51 2.06
C MET A 1 40.70 -4.89 2.37
N LEU A 2 40.35 -5.50 3.52
CA LEU A 2 38.94 -5.90 3.77
C LEU A 2 37.96 -4.72 3.89
N GLN A 3 38.42 -3.57 4.40
CA GLN A 3 37.58 -2.37 4.56
C GLN A 3 37.15 -1.79 3.21
N GLU A 4 38.04 -1.73 2.23
CA GLU A 4 37.75 -1.23 0.88
C GLU A 4 36.73 -2.12 0.16
N VAL A 5 36.84 -3.44 0.34
CA VAL A 5 35.87 -4.40 -0.22
C VAL A 5 34.49 -4.21 0.39
N LYS A 6 34.40 -4.02 1.71
CA LYS A 6 33.13 -3.75 2.40
C LYS A 6 32.50 -2.44 1.95
N GLU A 7 33.31 -1.40 1.78
CA GLU A 7 32.83 -0.10 1.32
C GLU A 7 32.33 -0.16 -0.12
N ALA A 8 33.08 -0.81 -1.02
CA ALA A 8 32.66 -1.04 -2.39
C ALA A 8 31.34 -1.84 -2.46
N ALA A 9 31.14 -2.83 -1.58
CA ALA A 9 29.89 -3.58 -1.49
C ALA A 9 28.72 -2.68 -1.07
N ARG A 10 28.91 -1.82 -0.05
CA ARG A 10 27.88 -0.89 0.43
C ARG A 10 27.45 0.11 -0.64
N ILE A 11 28.41 0.66 -1.39
CA ILE A 11 28.13 1.59 -2.51
C ILE A 11 27.30 0.90 -3.59
N ARG A 12 27.68 -0.33 -3.97
CA ARG A 12 26.94 -1.12 -4.97
C ARG A 12 25.52 -1.41 -4.50
N GLU A 13 25.36 -1.85 -3.25
CA GLU A 13 24.05 -2.13 -2.65
C GLU A 13 23.15 -0.88 -2.66
N TYR A 14 23.67 0.25 -2.20
CA TYR A 14 22.95 1.52 -2.22
C TYR A 14 22.53 1.92 -3.65
N THR A 15 23.46 1.78 -4.61
CA THR A 15 23.21 2.13 -6.02
C THR A 15 22.10 1.29 -6.63
N VAL A 16 22.11 -0.02 -6.36
CA VAL A 16 21.06 -0.95 -6.82
C VAL A 16 19.71 -0.60 -6.18
N LYS A 17 19.67 -0.41 -4.86
CA LYS A 17 18.44 -0.03 -4.14
C LYS A 17 17.87 1.29 -4.66
N ALA A 18 18.72 2.30 -4.86
CA ALA A 18 18.31 3.60 -5.37
C ALA A 18 17.76 3.51 -6.81
N ARG A 19 18.36 2.67 -7.66
CA ARG A 19 17.87 2.43 -9.03
C ARG A 19 16.48 1.77 -9.03
N VAL A 20 16.29 0.75 -8.18
CA VAL A 20 14.99 0.07 -8.04
C VAL A 20 13.93 1.03 -7.50
N ALA A 21 14.25 1.81 -6.46
CA ALA A 21 13.33 2.81 -5.90
C ALA A 21 12.90 3.84 -6.96
N ARG A 22 13.84 4.36 -7.76
CA ARG A 22 13.53 5.28 -8.87
C ARG A 22 12.60 4.63 -9.90
N ALA A 23 12.91 3.42 -10.36
CA ALA A 23 12.09 2.73 -11.36
C ALA A 23 10.67 2.45 -10.86
N ASN A 24 10.53 2.03 -9.60
CA ASN A 24 9.22 1.75 -9.00
C ASN A 24 8.41 3.03 -8.75
N ASN A 25 9.07 4.13 -8.37
CA ASN A 25 8.40 5.39 -8.04
C ASN A 25 8.11 6.27 -9.26
N GLN A 26 8.68 5.98 -10.44
CA GLN A 26 8.54 6.81 -11.65
C GLN A 26 7.09 7.02 -12.11
N ASN A 27 6.22 6.03 -11.90
CA ASN A 27 4.82 6.08 -12.34
C ASN A 27 3.84 6.22 -11.17
N VAL A 28 4.34 6.49 -9.96
CA VAL A 28 3.49 6.69 -8.79
C VAL A 28 3.06 8.15 -8.78
N LEU A 29 1.80 8.41 -9.07
CA LEU A 29 1.17 9.71 -8.85
C LEU A 29 0.79 9.82 -7.37
N PRO A 30 1.33 10.81 -6.62
CA PRO A 30 0.89 11.07 -5.27
C PRO A 30 -0.61 11.42 -5.29
N CYS A 31 -1.42 10.56 -4.68
CA CYS A 31 -2.85 10.76 -4.53
C CYS A 31 -3.13 10.93 -3.04
N ASN A 32 -3.61 12.11 -2.67
CA ASN A 32 -4.10 12.37 -1.32
C ASN A 32 -5.58 12.01 -1.29
N PHE A 33 -5.95 11.21 -0.32
CA PHE A 33 -7.34 10.85 -0.07
C PHE A 33 -7.87 11.71 1.07
N LYS A 34 -9.18 11.95 1.08
CA LYS A 34 -9.89 12.63 2.17
C LYS A 34 -10.68 11.61 3.00
N PRO A 35 -10.90 11.88 4.29
CA PRO A 35 -11.87 11.11 5.06
C PRO A 35 -13.19 10.98 4.27
N GLN A 36 -13.77 9.79 4.30
CA GLN A 36 -14.98 9.38 3.57
C GLN A 36 -14.78 9.05 2.08
N ASP A 37 -13.60 9.27 1.48
CA ASP A 37 -13.32 8.81 0.13
C ASP A 37 -13.41 7.28 0.05
N LEU A 38 -13.97 6.78 -1.05
CA LEU A 38 -14.03 5.37 -1.35
C LEU A 38 -12.76 4.93 -2.07
N VAL A 39 -12.08 3.94 -1.52
CA VAL A 39 -10.82 3.41 -2.06
C VAL A 39 -10.89 1.89 -2.21
N LEU A 40 -10.20 1.37 -3.21
CA LEU A 40 -10.03 -0.07 -3.42
C LEU A 40 -8.64 -0.49 -2.93
N ARG A 41 -8.57 -1.52 -2.09
CA ARG A 41 -7.29 -2.08 -1.66
C ARG A 41 -6.83 -3.13 -2.65
N LYS A 42 -5.55 -3.13 -3.01
CA LYS A 42 -5.00 -4.17 -3.89
C LYS A 42 -4.89 -5.49 -3.13
N THR A 43 -5.45 -6.57 -3.69
CA THR A 43 -5.36 -7.91 -3.11
C THR A 43 -3.91 -8.39 -3.15
N VAL A 44 -3.40 -8.86 -2.01
CA VAL A 44 -2.10 -9.53 -1.96
C VAL A 44 -2.28 -10.95 -2.50
N GLN A 45 -1.64 -11.26 -3.62
CA GLN A 45 -1.65 -12.61 -4.18
C GLN A 45 -0.97 -13.57 -3.19
N LYS A 46 -1.75 -14.40 -2.51
CA LYS A 46 -1.27 -15.51 -1.68
C LYS A 46 -1.02 -16.73 -2.54
N ALA A 47 -0.29 -17.72 -2.02
CA ALA A 47 -0.05 -18.98 -2.73
C ALA A 47 -1.36 -19.71 -3.14
N GLU A 48 -2.45 -19.46 -2.43
CA GLU A 48 -3.80 -19.97 -2.68
C GLU A 48 -4.60 -19.15 -3.71
N SER A 49 -4.08 -17.99 -4.15
CA SER A 49 -4.78 -17.13 -5.11
C SER A 49 -4.76 -17.75 -6.50
N ASN A 50 -5.95 -17.95 -7.07
CA ASN A 50 -6.13 -18.47 -8.42
C ASN A 50 -6.12 -17.32 -9.45
N LYS A 51 -6.08 -17.67 -10.74
CA LYS A 51 -6.14 -16.68 -11.85
C LYS A 51 -7.43 -15.84 -11.87
N LEU A 52 -8.46 -16.26 -11.14
CA LEU A 52 -9.77 -15.60 -11.05
C LEU A 52 -9.93 -14.74 -9.79
N THR A 53 -8.93 -14.71 -8.91
CA THR A 53 -8.98 -13.87 -7.71
C THR A 53 -8.99 -12.41 -8.15
N LEU A 54 -9.98 -11.65 -7.69
CA LEU A 54 -10.06 -10.22 -7.96
C LEU A 54 -8.77 -9.54 -7.49
N ARG A 55 -8.17 -8.74 -8.37
CA ARG A 55 -6.93 -7.99 -8.06
C ARG A 55 -7.14 -6.87 -7.06
N TRP A 56 -8.39 -6.43 -6.90
CA TRP A 56 -8.81 -5.38 -6.00
C TRP A 56 -9.84 -5.96 -5.02
N GLU A 57 -9.64 -5.67 -3.75
CA GLU A 57 -10.58 -5.92 -2.67
C GLU A 57 -11.75 -4.91 -2.77
N SER A 58 -12.84 -5.21 -2.07
CA SER A 58 -14.09 -4.43 -2.02
C SER A 58 -13.87 -2.94 -1.73
N PRO A 59 -14.84 -2.04 -2.00
CA PRO A 59 -14.72 -0.63 -1.61
C PRO A 59 -14.62 -0.44 -0.09
N PHE A 60 -13.57 0.26 0.32
CA PHE A 60 -13.37 0.71 1.68
C PHE A 60 -13.62 2.21 1.78
N ARG A 61 -14.07 2.66 2.95
CA ARG A 61 -14.15 4.09 3.29
C ARG A 61 -12.90 4.49 4.06
N MET A 62 -12.32 5.62 3.66
CA MET A 62 -11.20 6.16 4.40
C MET A 62 -11.67 6.86 5.68
N ILE A 63 -10.99 6.58 6.79
CA ILE A 63 -11.29 7.18 8.10
C ILE A 63 -10.41 8.41 8.30
N GLU A 64 -9.10 8.21 8.23
CA GLU A 64 -8.11 9.27 8.45
C GLU A 64 -6.73 8.91 7.89
N GLU A 65 -5.89 9.92 7.70
CA GLU A 65 -4.46 9.74 7.40
C GLU A 65 -3.68 9.57 8.71
N VAL A 66 -2.96 8.45 8.81
CA VAL A 66 -2.09 8.11 9.96
C VAL A 66 -0.66 8.65 9.77
N GLY A 67 -0.37 9.16 8.58
CA GLY A 67 0.85 9.85 8.19
C GLY A 67 1.66 9.10 7.13
N ARG A 68 2.46 9.87 6.36
CA ARG A 68 3.36 9.36 5.30
C ARG A 68 2.64 8.48 4.27
N GLY A 69 1.38 8.78 3.96
CA GLY A 69 0.58 8.03 2.98
C GLY A 69 0.00 6.71 3.51
N ALA A 70 0.01 6.50 4.83
CA ALA A 70 -0.75 5.43 5.47
C ALA A 70 -2.13 5.95 5.89
N TYR A 71 -3.16 5.13 5.66
CA TYR A 71 -4.55 5.49 5.91
C TYR A 71 -5.27 4.39 6.69
N TRP A 72 -6.08 4.78 7.67
CA TRP A 72 -7.05 3.87 8.28
C TRP A 72 -8.27 3.75 7.36
N VAL A 73 -8.70 2.52 7.12
CA VAL A 73 -9.84 2.23 6.25
C VAL A 73 -10.81 1.30 6.97
N THR A 74 -12.11 1.49 6.75
CA THR A 74 -13.15 0.57 7.20
C THR A 74 -13.84 -0.05 6.00
N ASP A 75 -14.19 -1.33 6.14
CA ASP A 75 -15.14 -1.95 5.25
C ASP A 75 -16.49 -1.22 5.35
N THR A 76 -17.22 -1.19 4.23
CA THR A 76 -18.56 -0.62 4.14
C THR A 76 -19.60 -1.56 4.79
N VAL A 77 -19.35 -1.96 6.04
CA VAL A 77 -20.40 -2.44 6.94
C VAL A 77 -20.74 -1.23 7.79
N ASP A 78 -21.70 -0.45 7.32
CA ASP A 78 -22.20 0.73 8.02
C ASP A 78 -22.75 0.30 9.40
N PRO A 79 -22.08 0.59 10.52
CA PRO A 79 -22.58 0.19 11.84
C PRO A 79 -23.86 0.97 12.22
N GLY A 80 -24.17 2.04 11.47
CA GLY A 80 -25.27 2.97 11.75
C GLY A 80 -26.67 2.48 11.34
N LEU A 81 -26.80 1.35 10.62
CA LEU A 81 -28.11 0.85 10.18
C LEU A 81 -28.64 -0.36 10.96
N ALA A 82 -27.93 -0.83 11.99
CA ALA A 82 -28.36 -1.96 12.83
C ALA A 82 -29.09 -1.54 14.12
N SER A 83 -29.30 -0.24 14.35
CA SER A 83 -29.99 0.30 15.54
C SER A 83 -31.31 0.99 15.17
N ASP A 84 -32.17 0.31 14.41
CA ASP A 84 -33.61 0.59 14.43
C ASP A 84 -34.38 -0.69 14.12
N LYS A 85 -34.54 -1.50 15.16
CA LYS A 85 -35.62 -2.49 15.25
C LYS A 85 -36.26 -2.33 16.61
N SER A 86 -37.18 -1.38 16.69
CA SER A 86 -38.28 -1.42 17.65
C SER A 86 -39.27 -2.54 17.30
#